data_AF-A0A963JS78-F1
#
_entry.id   AF-A0A963JS78-F1
#
_cell.length_a   1.000
_cell.length_b   1.000
_cell.length_c   1.000
_cell.angle_alpha   90.00
_cell.angle_beta   90.00
_cell.angle_gamma   90.00
#
_symmetry.space_group_name_H-M   'P 1'
#
loop_
_entity.id
_entity.type
_entity.pdbx_description
1 polymer ?
#
loop_
_entity_poly.entity_id
_entity_poly.type
_entity_poly.pdbx_seq_one_letter_code
_entity_poly.pdbx_strand_id
1 'polypeptide(L)'
;MAKRTTPTPPLPGQDTAPAAETPTQKLDRLTQAAIAPLTGGLSPVSLGLATADWAWHLALSPGRQLELAALAARLAGETLRSAVSGTDEATAPPDEDPRFRHPAWSQWPFSQMRTGFHNTEAFWREAAQVPGMTAHHT
;
A
#
# COMPACT_ATOMS: atom_id res chain seq x y z
N MET A 1 -4.75 33.83 36.38
CA MET A 1 -6.01 33.27 35.85
C MET A 1 -6.34 34.00 34.55
N ALA A 2 -6.07 33.39 33.39
CA ALA A 2 -6.32 34.00 32.08
C ALA A 2 -7.76 33.70 31.63
N LYS A 3 -8.53 34.75 31.33
CA LYS A 3 -9.91 34.67 30.87
C LYS A 3 -9.92 34.06 29.46
N ARG A 4 -10.58 32.90 29.28
CA ARG A 4 -10.90 32.34 27.97
C ARG A 4 -11.99 33.22 27.35
N THR A 5 -11.67 33.96 26.30
CA THR A 5 -12.65 34.61 25.43
C THR A 5 -13.28 33.55 24.54
N THR A 6 -14.58 33.29 24.75
CA THR A 6 -15.38 32.42 23.88
C THR A 6 -15.56 33.11 22.51
N PRO A 7 -15.26 32.47 21.38
CA PRO A 7 -15.53 33.05 20.06
C PRO A 7 -17.05 33.16 19.85
N THR A 8 -17.50 34.34 19.46
CA THR A 8 -18.90 34.66 19.14
C THR A 8 -19.40 33.76 18.00
N PRO A 9 -20.59 33.15 18.11
CA PRO A 9 -21.15 32.36 17.02
C PRO A 9 -21.44 33.24 15.78
N PRO A 10 -21.15 32.74 14.56
CA PRO A 10 -21.42 33.49 13.34
C PRO A 10 -22.93 33.69 13.15
N LEU A 11 -23.31 34.87 12.65
CA LEU A 11 -24.71 35.24 12.41
C LEU A 11 -25.33 34.37 11.29
N PRO A 12 -26.58 33.90 11.44
CA PRO A 12 -27.28 33.17 10.39
C PRO A 12 -27.53 34.09 9.18
N GLY A 13 -27.05 33.68 8.00
CA GLY A 13 -27.18 34.45 6.75
C GLY A 13 -25.88 34.98 6.15
N GLN A 14 -24.72 34.69 6.78
CA GLN A 14 -23.44 34.84 6.09
C GLN A 14 -23.18 33.59 5.24
N ASP A 15 -23.79 33.55 4.06
CA ASP A 15 -23.21 32.79 2.96
C ASP A 15 -21.84 33.43 2.69
N THR A 16 -20.79 32.91 3.30
CA THR A 16 -19.43 33.20 2.88
C THR A 16 -19.30 32.69 1.46
N ALA A 17 -19.63 33.53 0.49
CA ALA A 17 -19.26 33.31 -0.90
C ALA A 17 -17.77 32.96 -0.88
N PRO A 18 -17.35 31.82 -1.46
CA PRO A 18 -15.94 31.43 -1.43
C PRO A 18 -15.14 32.60 -2.00
N ALA A 19 -14.21 33.12 -1.20
CA ALA A 19 -13.32 34.20 -1.63
C ALA A 19 -12.67 33.78 -2.96
N ALA A 20 -12.60 34.72 -3.92
CA ALA A 20 -12.01 34.45 -5.22
C ALA A 20 -10.57 33.91 -5.03
N GLU A 21 -10.30 32.74 -5.62
CA GLU A 21 -9.00 32.08 -5.54
C GLU A 21 -7.89 32.99 -6.09
N THR A 22 -6.80 33.16 -5.34
CA THR A 22 -5.66 33.94 -5.81
C THR A 22 -4.91 33.17 -6.91
N PRO A 23 -4.14 33.85 -7.78
CA PRO A 23 -3.31 33.17 -8.79
C PRO A 23 -2.34 32.14 -8.19
N THR A 24 -1.81 32.39 -7.00
CA THR A 24 -0.91 31.47 -6.30
C THR A 24 -1.64 30.24 -5.77
N GLN A 25 -2.83 30.41 -5.18
CA GLN A 25 -3.68 29.29 -4.76
C GLN A 25 -4.09 28.41 -5.94
N LYS A 26 -4.39 29.03 -7.09
CA LYS A 26 -4.69 28.30 -8.33
C LYS A 26 -3.50 27.47 -8.80
N LEU A 27 -2.28 28.02 -8.72
CA LEU A 27 -1.06 27.29 -9.05
C LEU A 27 -0.84 26.09 -8.12
N ASP A 28 -1.00 26.28 -6.82
CA ASP A 28 -0.88 25.21 -5.83
C ASP A 28 -1.90 24.10 -6.07
N ARG A 29 -3.17 24.46 -6.32
CA ARG A 29 -4.24 23.50 -6.63
C ARG A 29 -3.97 22.73 -7.93
N LEU A 30 -3.51 23.40 -8.98
CA LEU A 30 -3.15 22.74 -10.24
C LEU A 30 -1.97 21.79 -10.06
N THR A 31 -0.99 22.16 -9.25
CA THR A 31 0.17 21.32 -8.91
C THR A 31 -0.28 20.07 -8.14
N GLN A 32 -1.13 20.24 -7.12
CA GLN A 32 -1.70 19.12 -6.37
C GLN A 32 -2.53 18.19 -7.27
N ALA A 33 -3.33 18.75 -8.18
CA ALA A 33 -4.13 17.98 -9.14
C ALA A 33 -3.25 17.21 -10.14
N ALA A 34 -2.13 17.78 -10.57
CA ALA A 34 -1.18 17.10 -11.47
C ALA A 34 -0.47 15.93 -10.79
N ILE A 35 -0.24 16.01 -9.48
CA ILE A 35 0.44 14.95 -8.70
C ILE A 35 -0.54 13.85 -8.27
N ALA A 36 -1.83 14.17 -8.08
CA ALA A 36 -2.83 13.22 -7.56
C ALA A 36 -2.87 11.84 -8.26
N PRO A 37 -2.75 11.72 -9.60
CA PRO A 37 -2.72 10.40 -10.26
C PRO A 37 -1.52 9.54 -9.86
N LEU A 38 -0.39 10.16 -9.51
CA LEU A 38 0.83 9.45 -9.13
C LEU A 38 0.69 8.76 -7.76
N THR A 39 -0.16 9.29 -6.89
CA THR A 39 -0.39 8.78 -5.53
C THR A 39 -1.76 8.12 -5.39
N GLY A 40 -2.49 7.90 -6.50
CA GLY A 40 -3.85 7.37 -6.47
C GLY A 40 -4.84 8.25 -5.70
N GLY A 41 -4.59 9.56 -5.64
CA GLY A 41 -5.39 10.54 -4.89
C GLY A 41 -4.98 10.74 -3.43
N LEU A 42 -3.94 10.03 -2.94
CA LEU A 42 -3.41 10.21 -1.58
C LEU A 42 -2.43 11.38 -1.50
N SER A 43 -2.25 11.95 -0.30
CA SER A 43 -1.20 12.95 -0.07
C SER A 43 0.20 12.32 -0.21
N PRO A 44 1.10 12.89 -1.04
CA PRO A 44 2.49 12.41 -1.15
C PRO A 44 3.24 12.46 0.19
N VAL A 45 2.96 13.49 1.00
CA VAL A 45 3.56 13.66 2.32
C VAL A 45 3.10 12.53 3.25
N SER A 46 1.81 12.20 3.24
CA SER A 46 1.27 11.12 4.06
C SER A 46 1.85 9.76 3.67
N LEU A 47 2.01 9.49 2.36
CA LEU A 47 2.64 8.25 1.88
C LEU A 47 4.10 8.15 2.32
N GLY A 48 4.84 9.25 2.23
CA GLY A 48 6.23 9.33 2.70
C GLY A 48 6.35 9.09 4.20
N LEU A 49 5.47 9.69 5.02
CA LEU A 49 5.45 9.47 6.46
C LEU A 49 5.11 8.03 6.83
N ALA A 50 4.10 7.42 6.20
CA ALA A 50 3.73 6.03 6.45
C ALA A 50 4.88 5.06 6.09
N THR A 51 5.59 5.34 4.99
CA THR A 51 6.74 4.54 4.56
C THR A 51 7.92 4.67 5.53
N ALA A 52 8.23 5.89 5.98
CA ALA A 52 9.30 6.13 6.94
C ALA A 52 8.99 5.49 8.30
N ASP A 53 7.74 5.60 8.76
CA ASP A 53 7.27 4.99 10.00
C ASP A 53 7.42 3.46 9.96
N TRP A 54 6.92 2.80 8.90
CA TRP A 54 7.11 1.36 8.68
C TRP A 54 8.59 0.97 8.68
N ALA A 55 9.43 1.70 7.91
CA ALA A 55 10.84 1.40 7.78
C ALA A 55 11.58 1.49 9.13
N TRP A 56 11.28 2.50 9.94
CA TRP A 56 11.89 2.68 11.27
C TRP A 56 11.45 1.62 12.28
N HIS A 57 10.17 1.27 12.31
CA HIS A 57 9.70 0.16 13.13
C HIS A 57 10.38 -1.15 12.74
N LEU A 58 10.54 -1.42 11.44
CA LEU A 58 11.20 -2.63 10.97
C LEU A 58 12.70 -2.62 11.30
N ALA A 59 13.38 -1.49 11.08
CA ALA A 59 14.81 -1.34 11.36
C ALA A 59 15.15 -1.58 12.84
N LEU A 60 14.25 -1.19 13.74
CA LEU A 60 14.43 -1.39 15.19
C LEU A 60 13.90 -2.76 15.69
N SER A 61 13.44 -3.63 14.79
CA SER A 61 12.83 -4.93 15.12
C SER A 61 13.65 -6.12 14.57
N PRO A 62 14.81 -6.46 15.16
CA PRO A 62 15.68 -7.52 14.63
C PRO A 62 15.01 -8.91 14.60
N GLY A 63 14.12 -9.22 15.55
CA GLY A 63 13.33 -10.46 15.53
C GLY A 63 12.42 -10.55 14.31
N ARG A 64 11.67 -9.47 14.02
CA ARG A 64 10.80 -9.40 12.83
C ARG A 64 11.60 -9.48 11.53
N GLN A 65 12.80 -8.87 11.50
CA GLN A 65 13.70 -9.00 10.35
C GLN A 65 14.11 -10.46 10.09
N LEU A 66 14.45 -11.22 11.14
CA LEU A 66 14.80 -12.65 11.00
C LEU A 66 13.61 -13.50 10.55
N GLU A 67 12.41 -13.25 11.09
CA GLU A 67 11.17 -13.90 10.64
C GLU A 67 10.91 -13.66 9.16
N LEU A 68 11.00 -12.40 8.72
CA LEU A 68 10.81 -12.03 7.31
C LEU A 68 11.90 -12.61 6.41
N ALA A 69 13.16 -12.66 6.87
CA ALA A 69 14.25 -13.28 6.12
C ALA A 69 14.03 -14.78 5.94
N ALA A 70 13.61 -15.49 6.99
CA ALA A 70 13.28 -16.91 6.92
C ALA A 70 12.08 -17.17 5.99
N LEU A 71 11.04 -16.32 6.08
CA LEU A 71 9.89 -16.37 5.18
C LEU A 71 10.30 -16.15 3.72
N ALA A 72 11.11 -15.13 3.43
CA ALA A 72 11.60 -14.85 2.09
C ALA A 72 12.40 -16.02 1.52
N ALA A 73 13.29 -16.63 2.32
CA ALA A 73 14.06 -17.79 1.89
C ALA A 73 13.16 -18.99 1.55
N ARG A 74 12.14 -19.26 2.38
CA ARG A 74 11.17 -20.33 2.14
C ARG A 74 10.39 -20.09 0.85
N LEU A 75 9.82 -18.89 0.68
CA LEU A 75 9.01 -18.53 -0.49
C LEU A 75 9.84 -18.52 -1.79
N ALA A 76 11.10 -18.07 -1.73
CA ALA A 76 12.02 -18.15 -2.87
C ALA A 76 12.29 -19.61 -3.26
N GLY A 77 12.48 -20.50 -2.29
CA GLY A 77 12.63 -21.94 -2.53
C GLY A 77 11.37 -22.60 -3.11
N GLU A 78 10.18 -22.18 -2.68
CA GLU A 78 8.89 -22.60 -3.25
C GLU A 78 8.77 -22.14 -4.72
N THR A 79 9.07 -20.88 -5.02
CA THR A 79 9.07 -20.35 -6.39
C THR A 79 10.06 -21.10 -7.28
N LEU A 80 11.29 -21.37 -6.81
CA LEU A 80 12.28 -22.09 -7.60
C LEU A 80 11.87 -23.55 -7.87
N ARG A 81 11.34 -24.26 -6.88
CA ARG A 81 10.84 -25.63 -7.08
C ARG A 81 9.69 -25.69 -8.07
N SER A 82 8.77 -24.72 -8.03
CA SER A 82 7.66 -24.65 -8.99
C SER A 82 8.14 -24.55 -10.45
N ALA A 83 9.29 -23.89 -10.66
CA ALA A 83 9.89 -23.73 -11.98
C ALA A 83 10.50 -25.03 -12.53
N VAL A 84 11.08 -25.85 -11.65
CA VAL A 84 11.78 -27.10 -12.03
C VAL A 84 10.81 -28.25 -12.23
N SER A 85 9.73 -28.31 -11.45
CA SER A 85 8.80 -29.44 -11.50
C SER A 85 7.99 -29.49 -12.79
N GLY A 86 7.90 -28.40 -13.57
CA GLY A 86 7.25 -28.36 -14.88
C GLY A 86 5.85 -28.99 -14.91
N THR A 87 5.19 -29.06 -13.75
CA THR A 87 3.97 -29.83 -13.59
C THR A 87 2.90 -29.16 -14.41
N ASP A 88 2.36 -29.88 -15.38
CA ASP A 88 1.08 -29.56 -16.02
C ASP A 88 0.06 -29.33 -14.89
N GLU A 89 -0.14 -28.06 -14.54
CA GLU A 89 -1.14 -27.61 -13.56
C GLU A 89 -2.56 -27.75 -14.11
N ALA A 90 -2.75 -28.49 -15.21
CA ALA A 90 -4.05 -28.89 -15.75
C ALA A 90 -4.96 -29.56 -14.71
N THR A 91 -4.40 -30.02 -13.58
CA THR A 91 -5.15 -30.63 -12.47
C THR A 91 -5.15 -29.78 -11.18
N ALA A 92 -4.50 -28.61 -11.18
CA ALA A 92 -4.55 -27.70 -10.03
C ALA A 92 -5.93 -27.03 -9.96
N PRO A 93 -6.48 -26.79 -8.76
CA PRO A 93 -7.70 -26.02 -8.63
C PRO A 93 -7.52 -24.64 -9.29
N PRO A 94 -8.58 -24.09 -9.92
CA PRO A 94 -8.51 -22.77 -10.52
C PRO A 94 -8.09 -21.73 -9.48
N ASP A 95 -7.22 -20.82 -9.90
CA ASP A 95 -6.78 -19.71 -9.06
C ASP A 95 -7.98 -18.82 -8.71
N GLU A 96 -8.12 -18.48 -7.43
CA GLU A 96 -9.20 -17.61 -6.94
C GLU A 96 -9.00 -16.15 -7.39
N ASP A 97 -7.78 -15.77 -7.77
CA ASP A 97 -7.44 -14.43 -8.23
C ASP A 97 -7.86 -14.20 -9.70
N PRO A 98 -8.78 -13.25 -9.98
CA PRO A 98 -9.24 -12.96 -11.33
C PRO A 98 -8.13 -12.57 -12.31
N ARG A 99 -6.98 -12.07 -11.82
CA ARG A 99 -5.82 -11.72 -12.65
C ARG A 99 -5.24 -12.93 -13.38
N PHE A 100 -5.39 -14.13 -12.83
CA PHE A 100 -4.81 -15.37 -13.34
C PHE A 100 -5.81 -16.33 -13.98
N ARG A 101 -7.05 -15.87 -14.27
CA ARG A 101 -8.15 -16.71 -14.78
C ARG A 101 -7.91 -17.33 -16.17
N HIS A 102 -7.06 -16.73 -16.99
CA HIS A 102 -6.85 -17.21 -18.36
C HIS A 102 -6.04 -18.52 -18.34
N PRO A 103 -6.42 -19.58 -19.09
CA PRO A 103 -5.76 -20.89 -19.01
C PRO A 103 -4.24 -20.88 -19.24
N ALA A 104 -3.74 -19.92 -20.03
CA ALA A 104 -2.31 -19.73 -20.24
C ALA A 104 -1.52 -19.52 -18.93
N TRP A 105 -2.14 -18.97 -17.88
CA TRP A 105 -1.51 -18.79 -16.56
C TRP A 105 -1.25 -20.11 -15.81
N SER A 106 -1.82 -21.23 -16.25
CA SER A 106 -1.52 -22.57 -15.72
C SER A 106 -0.45 -23.30 -16.55
N GLN A 107 0.11 -22.65 -17.57
CA GLN A 107 1.15 -23.21 -18.43
C GLN A 107 2.48 -22.50 -18.18
N TRP A 108 3.58 -23.24 -18.32
CA TRP A 108 4.91 -22.62 -18.31
C TRP A 108 5.05 -21.66 -19.51
N PRO A 109 5.64 -20.46 -19.35
CA PRO A 109 6.31 -19.92 -18.15
C PRO A 109 5.39 -19.10 -17.22
N PHE A 110 4.13 -18.90 -17.58
CA PHE A 110 3.22 -18.01 -16.84
C PHE A 110 2.80 -18.55 -15.47
N SER A 111 2.70 -19.86 -15.32
CA SER A 111 2.47 -20.51 -14.01
C SER A 111 3.56 -20.19 -12.99
N GLN A 112 4.81 -20.08 -13.44
CA GLN A 112 5.94 -19.66 -12.59
C GLN A 112 5.81 -18.19 -12.17
N MET A 113 5.45 -17.30 -13.10
CA MET A 113 5.23 -15.88 -12.80
C MET A 113 4.09 -15.68 -11.80
N ARG A 114 2.99 -16.42 -11.98
CA ARG A 114 1.85 -16.46 -11.06
C ARG A 114 2.25 -16.94 -9.66
N THR A 115 2.97 -18.05 -9.57
CA THR A 115 3.48 -18.57 -8.28
C THR A 115 4.40 -17.54 -7.60
N GLY A 116 5.31 -16.93 -8.36
CA GLY A 116 6.18 -15.87 -7.86
C GLY A 116 5.40 -14.64 -7.38
N PHE A 117 4.32 -14.29 -8.07
CA PHE A 117 3.43 -13.20 -7.68
C PHE A 117 2.76 -13.50 -6.33
N HIS A 118 2.12 -14.67 -6.18
CA HIS A 118 1.45 -15.07 -4.92
C HIS A 118 2.41 -15.11 -3.74
N ASN A 119 3.62 -15.63 -3.97
CA ASN A 119 4.66 -15.66 -2.95
C ASN A 119 5.14 -14.25 -2.58
N THR A 120 5.24 -13.34 -3.55
CA THR A 120 5.57 -11.93 -3.29
C THR A 120 4.46 -11.24 -2.51
N GLU A 121 3.19 -11.51 -2.84
CA GLU A 121 2.03 -10.98 -2.12
C GLU A 121 1.99 -11.49 -0.67
N ALA A 122 2.23 -12.79 -0.46
CA ALA A 122 2.31 -13.39 0.87
C ALA A 122 3.45 -12.77 1.70
N PHE A 123 4.62 -12.54 1.11
CA PHE A 123 5.71 -11.86 1.78
C PHE A 123 5.33 -10.44 2.21
N TRP A 124 4.76 -9.63 1.30
CA TRP A 124 4.40 -8.24 1.61
C TRP A 124 3.25 -8.12 2.61
N ARG A 125 2.31 -9.07 2.61
CA ARG A 125 1.25 -9.15 3.62
C ARG A 125 1.84 -9.27 5.03
N GLU A 126 2.91 -10.06 5.18
CA GLU A 126 3.65 -10.16 6.43
C GLU A 126 4.54 -8.94 6.68
N ALA A 127 5.29 -8.49 5.67
CA ALA A 127 6.22 -7.37 5.82
C ALA A 127 5.51 -6.06 6.24
N ALA A 128 4.25 -5.88 5.84
CA ALA A 128 3.42 -4.74 6.26
C ALA A 128 3.00 -4.80 7.75
N GLN A 129 3.07 -5.97 8.39
CA GLN A 129 2.75 -6.16 9.80
C GLN A 129 4.03 -6.06 10.63
N VAL A 130 4.31 -4.85 11.13
CA VAL A 130 5.47 -4.59 11.99
C VAL A 130 4.99 -4.16 13.39
N PRO A 131 5.54 -4.73 14.47
CA PRO A 131 5.21 -4.29 15.83
C PRO A 131 5.40 -2.78 16.00
N GLY A 132 4.42 -2.12 16.63
CA GLY A 132 4.41 -0.67 16.83
C GLY A 132 3.63 0.11 15.78
N MET A 133 3.34 -0.49 14.62
CA MET A 133 2.39 0.10 13.67
C MET A 133 0.96 -0.04 14.20
N THR A 134 0.19 1.04 14.11
CA THR A 134 -1.24 1.05 14.46
C THR A 134 -2.08 1.33 13.22
N ALA A 135 -3.22 0.67 13.09
CA ALA A 135 -4.19 1.01 12.05
C ALA A 135 -4.73 2.42 12.35
N HIS A 136 -4.45 3.38 11.48
CA HIS A 136 -4.87 4.77 11.71
C HIS A 136 -6.36 5.01 11.46
N HIS A 137 -7.07 4.07 10.81
CA HIS A 137 -8.52 4.12 10.63
C HIS A 137 -9.11 2.69 10.65
N THR A 138 -10.17 2.51 11.43
CA THR A 138 -11.08 1.35 11.38
C THR A 138 -12.37 1.72 10.67
#